data_AF-A0A7C2D207-F1
#
_entry.id   AF-A0A7C2D207-F1
#
_cell.length_a   1.000
_cell.length_b   1.000
_cell.length_c   1.000
_cell.angle_alpha   90.00
_cell.angle_beta   90.00
_cell.angle_gamma   90.00
#
_symmetry.space_group_name_H-M   'P 1'
#
loop_
_entity.id
_entity.type
_entity.pdbx_description
1 polymer ?
#
loop_
_entity_poly.entity_id
_entity_poly.type
_entity_poly.pdbx_seq_one_letter_code
_entity_poly.pdbx_strand_id
1 'polypeptide(L)'
;MREIQRSEQATEPTVTAVRKTGRYPRAAQVLALALQFQEMIDRGDVRDYADLARLGCVSRERISQIMMLVWLAPDIQQAVLRLPPSERAPFSEGALRRIAKMPLWEDQRRASRVLFGEPEALE
;
A
#
# COMPACT_ATOMS: atom_id res chain seq x y z
N MET A 1 -5.90 67.33 -3.07
CA MET A 1 -4.64 66.63 -2.71
C MET A 1 -4.86 66.04 -1.32
N ARG A 2 -4.91 64.73 -1.07
CA ARG A 2 -4.18 63.60 -1.63
C ARG A 2 -5.16 62.46 -1.94
N GLU A 3 -5.12 61.97 -3.16
CA GLU A 3 -5.86 60.79 -3.61
C GLU A 3 -5.23 59.55 -3.00
N ILE A 4 -6.03 58.74 -2.30
CA ILE A 4 -5.63 57.43 -1.82
C ILE A 4 -5.78 56.49 -3.01
N GLN A 5 -4.68 56.32 -3.75
CA GLN A 5 -4.59 55.35 -4.84
C GLN A 5 -4.80 53.94 -4.27
N ARG A 6 -5.98 53.38 -4.52
CA ARG A 6 -6.29 51.97 -4.30
C ARG A 6 -5.54 51.18 -5.36
N SER A 7 -4.34 50.69 -5.04
CA SER A 7 -3.63 49.75 -5.90
C SER A 7 -4.44 48.46 -6.02
N GLU A 8 -5.02 48.28 -7.21
CA GLU A 8 -5.42 46.98 -7.73
C GLU A 8 -4.14 46.16 -7.99
N GLN A 9 -3.74 45.34 -7.02
CA GLN A 9 -2.80 44.26 -7.30
C GLN A 9 -3.56 42.96 -7.51
N ALA A 10 -3.82 42.75 -8.80
CA ALA A 10 -3.83 41.50 -9.53
C ALA A 10 -3.64 40.22 -8.69
N THR A 11 -4.71 39.44 -8.73
CA THR A 11 -4.78 37.97 -8.68
C THR A 11 -3.45 37.27 -8.94
N GLU A 12 -2.78 36.83 -7.87
CA GLU A 12 -1.78 35.78 -7.94
C GLU A 12 -2.46 34.41 -7.84
N PRO A 13 -1.96 33.41 -8.60
CA PRO A 13 -2.73 32.25 -8.98
C PRO A 13 -2.99 31.38 -7.75
N THR A 14 -4.25 31.00 -7.58
CA THR A 14 -4.63 29.83 -6.81
C THR A 14 -3.70 28.69 -7.23
N VAL A 15 -2.75 28.33 -6.37
CA VAL A 15 -2.12 27.03 -6.39
C VAL A 15 -3.27 26.06 -6.22
N THR A 16 -3.83 25.61 -7.34
CA THR A 16 -4.75 24.49 -7.38
C THR A 16 -3.93 23.33 -6.88
N ALA A 17 -3.96 23.12 -5.57
CA ALA A 17 -3.60 21.86 -4.97
C ALA A 17 -4.50 20.84 -5.65
N VAL A 18 -3.95 20.18 -6.66
CA VAL A 18 -4.58 19.03 -7.30
C VAL A 18 -4.83 18.09 -6.14
N ARG A 19 -6.08 18.04 -5.67
CA ARG A 19 -6.50 17.08 -4.66
C ARG A 19 -6.14 15.74 -5.27
N LYS A 20 -5.14 15.05 -4.72
CA LYS A 20 -4.85 13.67 -5.09
C LYS A 20 -6.06 12.87 -4.62
N THR A 21 -7.07 12.72 -5.47
CA THR A 21 -8.35 12.06 -5.18
C THR A 21 -8.22 10.54 -5.08
N GLY A 22 -7.01 9.99 -5.17
CA GLY A 22 -6.76 8.56 -5.00
C GLY A 22 -6.70 8.17 -3.52
N ARG A 23 -7.32 7.04 -3.17
CA ARG A 23 -7.00 6.31 -1.93
C ARG A 23 -5.79 5.42 -2.21
N TYR A 24 -4.99 5.11 -1.20
CA TYR A 24 -3.95 4.08 -1.36
C TYR A 24 -4.61 2.76 -1.79
N PRO A 25 -4.00 1.99 -2.72
CA PRO A 25 -4.53 0.69 -3.12
C PRO A 25 -4.81 -0.20 -1.91
N ARG A 26 -5.95 -0.88 -1.90
CA ARG A 26 -6.34 -1.75 -0.76
C ARG A 26 -5.25 -2.79 -0.46
N ALA A 27 -4.60 -3.32 -1.48
CA ALA A 27 -3.49 -4.26 -1.32
C ALA A 27 -2.30 -3.65 -0.54
N ALA A 28 -1.96 -2.39 -0.79
CA ALA A 28 -0.91 -1.68 -0.06
C ALA A 28 -1.30 -1.43 1.40
N GLN A 29 -2.56 -1.05 1.65
CA GLN A 29 -3.06 -0.91 3.02
C GLN A 29 -3.01 -2.23 3.81
N VAL A 30 -3.38 -3.34 3.17
CA VAL A 30 -3.36 -4.66 3.82
C VAL A 30 -1.93 -5.14 4.08
N LEU A 31 -1.00 -4.89 3.16
CA LEU A 31 0.42 -5.18 3.38
C LEU A 31 0.98 -4.35 4.54
N ALA A 32 0.69 -3.05 4.58
CA ALA A 32 1.12 -2.19 5.69
C ALA A 32 0.59 -2.69 7.04
N LEU A 33 -0.68 -3.13 7.07
CA LEU A 33 -1.27 -3.73 8.26
C LEU A 33 -0.58 -5.05 8.65
N ALA A 34 -0.22 -5.89 7.68
CA ALA A 34 0.50 -7.14 7.95
C ALA A 34 1.87 -6.89 8.58
N LEU A 35 2.62 -5.89 8.09
CA LEU A 35 3.90 -5.49 8.67
C LEU A 35 3.75 -4.91 10.07
N GLN A 36 2.71 -4.11 10.30
CA GLN A 36 2.39 -3.60 11.64
C GLN A 36 2.05 -4.73 12.62
N PHE A 37 1.26 -5.71 12.19
CA PHE A 37 0.95 -6.89 13.01
C PHE A 37 2.18 -7.74 13.32
N GLN A 38 3.08 -7.92 12.34
CA GLN A 38 4.35 -8.59 12.57
C GLN A 38 5.18 -7.86 13.64
N GLU A 39 5.28 -6.54 13.55
CA GLU A 39 5.99 -5.72 14.54
C GLU A 39 5.37 -5.81 15.95
N MET A 40 4.03 -5.80 16.06
CA MET A 40 3.35 -6.00 17.35
C MET A 40 3.65 -7.38 17.96
N ILE A 41 3.72 -8.43 17.13
CA ILE A 41 4.08 -9.79 17.57
C ILE A 41 5.55 -9.83 18.02
N ASP A 42 6.45 -9.25 17.22
CA ASP A 42 7.89 -9.25 17.50
C ASP A 42 8.21 -8.49 18.80
N ARG A 43 7.45 -7.43 19.11
CA ARG A 43 7.54 -6.68 20.37
C ARG A 43 6.88 -7.38 21.56
N GLY A 44 6.07 -8.41 21.32
CA GLY A 44 5.29 -9.11 22.35
C GLY A 44 4.03 -8.36 22.81
N ASP A 45 3.61 -7.31 22.11
CA ASP A 45 2.37 -6.57 22.40
C ASP A 45 1.12 -7.44 22.18
N VAL A 46 1.23 -8.43 21.28
CA VAL A 46 0.18 -9.38 20.92
C VAL A 46 0.74 -10.80 20.92
N ARG A 47 0.06 -11.75 21.57
CA ARG A 47 0.59 -13.10 21.78
C ARG A 47 0.46 -14.00 20.56
N ASP A 48 -0.65 -13.88 19.83
CA ASP A 48 -0.95 -14.75 18.70
C ASP A 48 -1.94 -14.12 17.70
N TYR A 49 -2.20 -14.84 16.60
CA TYR A 49 -3.16 -14.42 15.58
C TYR A 49 -4.61 -14.39 16.08
N ALA A 50 -4.93 -15.09 17.17
CA ALA A 50 -6.26 -15.05 17.77
C ALA A 50 -6.49 -13.75 18.54
N ASP A 51 -5.47 -13.24 19.22
CA ASP A 51 -5.48 -11.92 19.83
C ASP A 51 -5.64 -10.83 18.75
N LEU A 52 -4.91 -10.92 17.63
CA LEU A 52 -5.10 -10.00 16.49
C LEU A 52 -6.53 -10.04 15.94
N ALA A 53 -7.12 -11.23 15.80
CA ALA A 53 -8.48 -11.42 15.31
C ALA A 53 -9.50 -10.74 16.24
N ARG A 54 -9.32 -10.90 17.56
CA ARG A 54 -10.14 -10.25 18.59
C ARG A 54 -10.00 -8.73 18.55
N LEU A 55 -8.77 -8.21 18.48
CA LEU A 55 -8.49 -6.77 18.43
C LEU A 55 -9.06 -6.12 17.17
N GLY A 56 -8.95 -6.80 16.03
CA GLY A 56 -9.45 -6.31 14.74
C GLY A 56 -10.92 -6.60 14.47
N CYS A 57 -11.63 -7.30 15.36
CA CYS A 57 -13.00 -7.79 15.15
C CYS A 57 -13.17 -8.53 13.81
N VAL A 58 -12.17 -9.31 13.41
CA VAL A 58 -12.15 -10.07 12.14
C VAL A 58 -11.91 -11.55 12.43
N SER A 59 -12.24 -12.42 11.47
CA SER A 59 -11.99 -13.85 11.62
C SER A 59 -10.49 -14.17 11.61
N ARG A 60 -10.12 -15.32 12.20
CA ARG A 60 -8.73 -15.81 12.18
C ARG A 60 -8.24 -16.07 10.76
N GLU A 61 -9.12 -16.53 9.88
CA GLU A 61 -8.82 -16.75 8.47
C GLU A 61 -8.46 -15.43 7.79
N ARG A 62 -9.16 -14.34 8.14
CA ARG A 62 -8.82 -13.02 7.61
C ARG A 62 -7.46 -12.55 8.13
N ILE A 63 -7.14 -12.73 9.41
CA ILE A 63 -5.79 -12.45 9.94
C ILE A 63 -4.74 -13.27 9.20
N SER A 64 -4.96 -14.57 9.04
CA SER A 64 -4.04 -15.44 8.29
C SER A 64 -3.80 -14.91 6.88
N GLN A 65 -4.85 -14.56 6.13
CA GLN A 65 -4.73 -13.96 4.80
C GLN A 65 -3.90 -12.67 4.77
N ILE A 66 -4.05 -11.81 5.80
CA ILE A 66 -3.27 -10.58 5.93
C ILE A 66 -1.81 -10.93 6.19
N MET A 67 -1.54 -11.79 7.17
CA MET A 67 -0.18 -12.17 7.59
C MET A 67 0.61 -12.88 6.48
N MET A 68 -0.07 -13.58 5.56
CA MET A 68 0.58 -14.16 4.39
C MET A 68 1.35 -13.13 3.55
N LEU A 69 0.94 -11.85 3.55
CA LEU A 69 1.63 -10.83 2.75
C LEU A 69 3.04 -10.52 3.28
N VAL A 70 3.36 -10.87 4.53
CA VAL A 70 4.72 -10.75 5.10
C VAL A 70 5.70 -11.70 4.40
N TRP A 71 5.23 -12.77 3.76
CA TRP A 71 6.08 -13.74 3.05
C TRP A 71 6.53 -13.27 1.66
N LEU A 72 6.03 -12.13 1.19
CA LEU A 72 6.49 -11.52 -0.05
C LEU A 72 7.97 -11.15 0.08
N ALA A 73 8.72 -11.28 -1.02
CA ALA A 73 10.08 -10.80 -1.10
C ALA A 73 10.15 -9.30 -0.72
N PRO A 74 11.17 -8.85 0.03
CA PRO A 74 11.22 -7.49 0.56
C PRO A 74 11.10 -6.39 -0.51
N ASP A 75 11.70 -6.60 -1.68
CA ASP A 75 11.62 -5.69 -2.82
C ASP A 75 10.19 -5.55 -3.37
N ILE A 76 9.44 -6.66 -3.43
CA ILE A 76 8.02 -6.66 -3.82
C ILE A 76 7.18 -5.94 -2.79
N GLN A 77 7.41 -6.18 -1.49
CA GLN A 77 6.71 -5.47 -0.42
C GLN A 77 6.88 -3.95 -0.58
N GLN A 78 8.12 -3.50 -0.77
CA GLN A 78 8.42 -2.10 -0.97
C GLN A 78 7.75 -1.54 -2.25
N ALA A 79 7.76 -2.29 -3.36
CA ALA A 79 7.09 -1.86 -4.58
C ALA A 79 5.59 -1.65 -4.37
N VAL A 80 4.92 -2.58 -3.65
CA VAL A 80 3.50 -2.46 -3.29
C VAL A 80 3.25 -1.22 -2.41
N LEU A 81 4.09 -0.97 -1.40
CA LEU A 81 3.93 0.17 -0.49
C LEU A 81 4.21 1.52 -1.17
N ARG A 82 5.05 1.55 -2.21
CA ARG A 82 5.37 2.75 -2.99
C ARG A 82 4.32 3.11 -4.05
N LEU A 83 3.28 2.30 -4.22
CA LEU A 83 2.23 2.59 -5.19
C LEU A 83 1.57 3.95 -4.90
N PRO A 84 1.39 4.80 -5.92
CA PRO A 84 0.71 6.07 -5.74
C PRO A 84 -0.77 5.82 -5.39
N PRO A 85 -1.41 6.76 -4.68
CA PRO A 85 -2.86 6.72 -4.51
C PRO A 85 -3.55 6.70 -5.89
N SER A 86 -4.53 5.81 -6.05
CA SER A 86 -5.23 5.60 -7.33
C SER A 86 -6.71 5.38 -7.08
N GLU A 87 -7.56 5.82 -8.00
CA GLU A 87 -9.00 5.55 -7.96
C GLU A 87 -9.30 4.06 -8.20
N ARG A 88 -8.49 3.41 -9.04
CA ARG A 88 -8.57 1.97 -9.32
C ARG A 88 -7.32 1.26 -8.81
N ALA A 89 -7.53 0.21 -8.01
CA ALA A 89 -6.41 -0.62 -7.56
C ALA A 89 -5.77 -1.35 -8.76
N PRO A 90 -4.44 -1.31 -8.91
CA PRO A 90 -3.75 -1.96 -10.03
C PRO A 90 -3.91 -3.49 -10.01
N PHE A 91 -4.08 -4.06 -8.81
CA PHE A 91 -4.34 -5.47 -8.61
C PHE A 91 -5.10 -5.70 -7.30
N SER A 92 -5.67 -6.89 -7.18
CA SER A 92 -6.35 -7.32 -5.95
C SER A 92 -5.35 -7.82 -4.91
N GLU A 93 -5.71 -7.69 -3.64
CA GLU A 93 -4.94 -8.27 -2.52
C GLU A 93 -4.82 -9.80 -2.65
N GLY A 94 -5.85 -10.46 -3.19
CA GLY A 94 -5.80 -11.88 -3.50
C GLY A 94 -4.76 -12.26 -4.56
N ALA A 95 -4.42 -11.37 -5.49
CA ALA A 95 -3.32 -11.60 -6.43
C ALA A 95 -1.96 -11.59 -5.72
N LEU A 96 -1.73 -10.64 -4.80
CA LEU A 96 -0.53 -10.65 -3.98
C LEU A 96 -0.42 -11.91 -3.12
N ARG A 97 -1.51 -12.38 -2.52
CA ARG A 97 -1.48 -13.64 -1.74
C ARG A 97 -1.08 -14.84 -2.58
N ARG A 98 -1.45 -14.89 -3.86
CA ARG A 98 -1.01 -15.98 -4.76
C ARG A 98 0.50 -15.95 -4.97
N ILE A 99 1.09 -14.75 -5.10
CA ILE A 99 2.53 -14.56 -5.18
C ILE A 99 3.20 -14.97 -3.85
N ALA A 100 2.68 -14.50 -2.71
CA ALA A 100 3.24 -14.80 -1.39
C ALA A 100 3.27 -16.29 -1.03
N LYS A 101 2.43 -17.12 -1.67
CA LYS A 101 2.44 -18.60 -1.51
C LYS A 101 3.58 -19.29 -2.23
N MET A 102 4.29 -18.61 -3.13
CA MET A 102 5.42 -19.19 -3.85
C MET A 102 6.62 -19.30 -2.89
N PRO A 103 7.23 -20.49 -2.76
CA PRO A 103 8.30 -20.71 -1.78
C PRO A 103 9.61 -20.02 -2.16
N LEU A 104 9.86 -19.82 -3.46
CA LEU A 104 11.06 -19.17 -3.96
C LEU A 104 10.77 -17.70 -4.29
N TRP A 105 11.60 -16.78 -3.77
CA TRP A 105 11.48 -15.36 -4.09
C TRP A 105 11.72 -15.05 -5.57
N GLU A 106 12.46 -15.87 -6.29
CA GLU A 106 12.65 -15.71 -7.75
C GLU A 106 11.33 -15.88 -8.51
N ASP A 107 10.54 -16.89 -8.15
CA ASP A 107 9.21 -17.09 -8.71
C ASP A 107 8.28 -15.94 -8.36
N GLN A 108 8.38 -15.44 -7.12
CA GLN A 108 7.62 -14.27 -6.69
C GLN A 108 7.94 -13.04 -7.55
N ARG A 109 9.23 -12.76 -7.78
CA ARG A 109 9.68 -11.64 -8.61
C ARG A 109 9.24 -11.78 -10.06
N ARG A 110 9.29 -12.99 -10.63
CA ARG A 110 8.79 -13.25 -11.99
C ARG A 110 7.29 -12.97 -12.08
N ALA A 111 6.50 -13.49 -11.14
CA ALA A 111 5.07 -13.29 -11.10
C ALA A 111 4.68 -11.82 -10.82
N SER A 112 5.47 -11.10 -10.01
CA SER A 112 5.20 -9.70 -9.68
C SER A 112 5.43 -8.77 -10.87
N ARG A 113 6.43 -9.03 -11.73
CA ARG A 113 6.63 -8.24 -12.96
C ARG A 113 5.38 -8.24 -13.84
N VAL A 114 4.82 -9.44 -14.07
CA VAL A 114 3.55 -9.61 -14.80
C VAL A 114 2.40 -8.88 -14.10
N LEU A 115 2.35 -8.92 -12.76
CA LEU A 115 1.29 -8.26 -11.98
C LEU A 115 1.37 -6.73 -12.03
N PHE A 116 2.57 -6.16 -12.00
CA PHE A 116 2.79 -4.71 -12.09
C PHE A 116 2.68 -4.19 -13.53
N GLY A 117 2.65 -5.07 -14.52
CA GLY A 117 2.68 -4.69 -15.94
C GLY A 117 4.06 -4.22 -16.40
N GLU A 118 5.12 -4.59 -15.69
CA GLU A 118 6.50 -4.33 -16.10
C GLU A 118 6.85 -5.27 -17.26
N PRO A 119 7.18 -4.75 -18.45
CA PRO A 119 7.61 -5.61 -19.56
C PRO A 119 8.89 -6.34 -19.15
N GLU A 120 8.92 -7.65 -19.43
CA GLU A 120 10.15 -8.44 -19.36
C GLU A 120 11.19 -7.71 -20.23
N ALA A 121 12.20 -7.12 -19.60
CA ALA A 121 13.31 -6.50 -20.30
C ALA A 121 13.93 -7.61 -21.16
N LEU A 122 13.64 -7.55 -22.46
CA LEU A 122 14.29 -8.36 -23.48
C LEU A 122 15.77 -8.01 -23.42
N GLU A 123 16.56 -8.92 -22.84
CA GLU A 123 18.02 -8.95 -23.00
C GLU A 123 18.39 -9.18 -24.46
#